data_AF-A0A2N5FA25-F1
#
_entry.id   AF-A0A2N5FA25-F1
#
_cell.length_a   1.000
_cell.length_b   1.000
_cell.length_c   1.000
_cell.angle_alpha   90.00
_cell.angle_beta   90.00
_cell.angle_gamma   90.00
#
_symmetry.space_group_name_H-M   'P 1'
#
loop_
_entity.id
_entity.type
_entity.pdbx_description
1 polymer ?
#
loop_
_entity_poly.entity_id
_entity_poly.type
_entity_poly.pdbx_seq_one_letter_code
_entity_poly.pdbx_strand_id
1 'polypeptide(L)'
;MMANNRIVVPAYQRAYSWETPTDTSSRSTQTDVFLSDLEEYRASNTRSPYYFGHFLFEEAGQVFRVIDGQQRLTTLTLFLAALFTRLKSLRELTDPEHICFEDMIRRRSEIRFNTVDYDNQLFVDYVIDQSKTDHHGLETASAQRIVRAFDYFKVQLRDKSEDYLTEMLAIVCQAVCTTHPVRDESEAIQMFIFQNNRGKRPSNLEVVKAQFMYTVHLHGHDDDHKAQLIAEIKGRFENIYKSISSIEYRINEDDVLLYTLRVDFNSLWESNTLEKIGKMLAGKEPIEFIQSFTRSLSASFLHLSDFFGKHEKEHFQIHSLVTLSGIAITLPFIIKAYRYALPITDIGALCSAFEGLIVRHRLIGTRADITARINGVYEAFTTKDSSITPILEHIDWLKNTDQSWWAYWNTEKLEEALQGEINHATAKHLLWKYEIHLECRGQRGYMPKRFDTIQSPELEHIAPRSEPTGMPHGYDEYDETFTSEYLNCLGNYLLLSKSHNCAVGNIVFSRKLATYTHNAQQREIATFVTNMQIWGKDAIQLRHDKIIEALMTEL
;
A
#
# COMPACT_ATOMS: atom_id res chain seq x y z
N MET A 1 2.14 -37.06 11.99
CA MET A 1 3.31 -36.33 11.47
C MET A 1 3.81 -35.27 12.44
N MET A 2 2.94 -34.51 13.11
CA MET A 2 3.36 -33.53 14.14
C MET A 2 3.80 -34.15 15.46
N ALA A 3 3.27 -35.33 15.83
CA ALA A 3 3.70 -36.04 17.02
C ALA A 3 5.21 -36.29 17.00
N ASN A 4 5.93 -35.64 17.92
CA ASN A 4 7.39 -35.63 18.12
C ASN A 4 8.26 -34.80 17.15
N ASN A 5 7.68 -34.01 16.24
CA ASN A 5 8.43 -33.18 15.31
C ASN A 5 8.15 -31.69 15.54
N ARG A 6 9.14 -30.83 15.29
CA ARG A 6 8.98 -29.38 15.31
C ARG A 6 8.80 -28.86 13.90
N ILE A 7 7.75 -28.10 13.64
CA ILE A 7 7.52 -27.45 12.36
C ILE A 7 7.99 -26.01 12.40
N VAL A 8 8.77 -25.61 11.41
CA VAL A 8 9.33 -24.26 11.31
C VAL A 8 9.02 -23.68 9.94
N VAL A 9 8.65 -22.41 9.87
CA VAL A 9 8.59 -21.68 8.61
C VAL A 9 10.00 -21.22 8.21
N PRO A 10 10.58 -21.75 7.12
CA PRO A 10 11.93 -21.37 6.70
C PRO A 10 11.96 -19.94 6.15
N ALA A 11 13.15 -19.34 6.13
CA ALA A 11 13.28 -17.91 5.88
C ALA A 11 13.00 -17.47 4.43
N TYR A 12 13.09 -18.38 3.45
CA TYR A 12 12.73 -18.10 2.06
C TYR A 12 11.23 -18.01 1.85
N GLN A 13 10.42 -18.48 2.81
CA GLN A 13 8.98 -18.36 2.76
C GLN A 13 8.50 -16.93 3.02
N ARG A 14 7.28 -16.67 2.54
CA ARG A 14 6.51 -15.47 2.88
C ARG A 14 6.04 -15.50 4.33
N ALA A 15 5.79 -14.34 4.91
CA ALA A 15 5.19 -14.22 6.23
C ALA A 15 3.70 -14.59 6.22
N TYR A 16 3.03 -14.55 7.39
CA TYR A 16 1.58 -14.77 7.44
C TYR A 16 0.85 -13.64 6.69
N SER A 17 -0.09 -14.01 5.83
CA SER A 17 -0.66 -13.11 4.81
C SER A 17 -2.15 -13.31 4.55
N TRP A 18 -2.78 -14.26 5.25
CA TRP A 18 -4.23 -14.41 5.20
C TRP A 18 -4.88 -13.23 5.91
N GLU A 19 -5.94 -12.72 5.29
CA GLU A 19 -6.73 -11.63 5.84
C GLU A 19 -7.87 -12.18 6.71
N THR A 20 -8.40 -11.31 7.55
CA THR A 20 -9.46 -11.61 8.51
C THR A 20 -10.63 -10.67 8.31
N PRO A 21 -11.88 -11.11 8.55
CA PRO A 21 -13.05 -10.24 8.35
C PRO A 21 -12.93 -8.97 9.20
N THR A 22 -13.45 -7.88 8.65
CA THR A 22 -13.58 -6.59 9.34
C THR A 22 -15.02 -6.13 9.21
N ASP A 23 -15.53 -5.42 10.22
CA ASP A 23 -16.92 -4.94 10.26
C ASP A 23 -17.30 -4.06 9.04
N THR A 24 -16.31 -3.53 8.35
CA THR A 24 -16.45 -2.64 7.20
C THR A 24 -16.46 -3.34 5.83
N SER A 25 -16.22 -4.66 5.77
CA SER A 25 -16.07 -5.40 4.51
C SER A 25 -17.01 -6.60 4.45
N SER A 26 -17.84 -6.65 3.40
CA SER A 26 -18.68 -7.81 3.09
C SER A 26 -17.95 -8.91 2.29
N ARG A 27 -16.65 -8.74 2.03
CA ARG A 27 -15.85 -9.69 1.26
C ARG A 27 -15.38 -10.82 2.18
N SER A 28 -15.66 -12.06 1.79
CA SER A 28 -15.12 -13.24 2.46
C SER A 28 -13.58 -13.25 2.37
N THR A 29 -12.95 -13.52 3.50
CA THR A 29 -11.49 -13.57 3.69
C THR A 29 -11.04 -15.01 3.89
N GLN A 30 -9.73 -15.26 3.97
CA GLN A 30 -9.25 -16.64 4.05
C GLN A 30 -9.55 -17.29 5.41
N THR A 31 -9.61 -16.51 6.49
CA THR A 31 -9.82 -17.04 7.85
C THR A 31 -11.28 -17.38 8.16
N ASP A 32 -12.26 -16.65 7.62
CA ASP A 32 -13.68 -17.04 7.68
C ASP A 32 -13.99 -18.21 6.76
N VAL A 33 -13.42 -18.26 5.54
CA VAL A 33 -13.55 -19.45 4.68
C VAL A 33 -13.02 -20.69 5.40
N PHE A 34 -11.84 -20.60 6.03
CA PHE A 34 -11.27 -21.70 6.80
C PHE A 34 -12.21 -22.20 7.90
N LEU A 35 -12.86 -21.29 8.63
CA LEU A 35 -13.82 -21.67 9.67
C LEU A 35 -15.11 -22.26 9.06
N SER A 36 -15.63 -21.63 8.00
CA SER A 36 -16.84 -22.09 7.28
C SER A 36 -16.66 -23.50 6.74
N ASP A 37 -15.51 -23.82 6.13
CA ASP A 37 -15.22 -25.15 5.60
C ASP A 37 -15.29 -26.23 6.68
N LEU A 38 -14.80 -25.93 7.90
CA LEU A 38 -14.87 -26.84 9.04
C LEU A 38 -16.32 -26.96 9.57
N GLU A 39 -17.06 -25.86 9.63
CA GLU A 39 -18.47 -25.86 10.06
C GLU A 39 -19.39 -26.58 9.06
N GLU A 40 -19.14 -26.44 7.75
CA GLU A 40 -19.84 -27.16 6.69
C GLU A 40 -19.55 -28.66 6.75
N TYR A 41 -18.29 -29.05 6.94
CA TYR A 41 -17.94 -30.45 7.14
C TYR A 41 -18.67 -31.04 8.35
N ARG A 42 -18.67 -30.33 9.48
CA ARG A 42 -19.39 -30.71 10.69
C ARG A 42 -20.88 -30.92 10.44
N ALA A 43 -21.53 -29.99 9.73
CA ALA A 43 -22.95 -30.08 9.38
C ALA A 43 -23.27 -31.21 8.38
N SER A 44 -22.30 -31.62 7.57
CA SER A 44 -22.50 -32.63 6.51
C SER A 44 -22.75 -34.04 7.01
N ASN A 45 -22.41 -34.36 8.27
CA ASN A 45 -22.47 -35.72 8.84
C ASN A 45 -21.75 -36.80 8.00
N THR A 46 -20.74 -36.40 7.22
CA THR A 46 -19.93 -37.35 6.45
C THR A 46 -19.11 -38.28 7.34
N ARG A 47 -18.86 -39.50 6.87
CA ARG A 47 -17.98 -40.48 7.54
C ARG A 47 -16.52 -40.37 7.09
N SER A 48 -16.27 -39.69 5.97
CA SER A 48 -14.91 -39.52 5.44
C SER A 48 -14.20 -38.43 6.22
N PRO A 49 -12.96 -38.64 6.71
CA PRO A 49 -12.21 -37.62 7.45
C PRO A 49 -12.04 -36.32 6.65
N TYR A 50 -12.02 -35.18 7.34
CA TYR A 50 -11.74 -33.88 6.72
C TYR A 50 -10.34 -33.89 6.08
N TYR A 51 -10.22 -33.38 4.84
CA TYR A 51 -8.96 -33.36 4.11
C TYR A 51 -8.35 -31.96 4.08
N PHE A 52 -7.26 -31.75 4.81
CA PHE A 52 -6.55 -30.46 4.83
C PHE A 52 -5.71 -30.17 3.59
N GLY A 53 -5.67 -31.10 2.63
CA GLY A 53 -4.89 -30.97 1.40
C GLY A 53 -3.47 -31.50 1.52
N HIS A 54 -2.60 -31.00 0.63
CA HIS A 54 -1.20 -31.38 0.54
C HIS A 54 -0.30 -30.42 1.33
N PHE A 55 0.68 -30.97 2.05
CA PHE A 55 1.77 -30.22 2.69
C PHE A 55 3.12 -30.75 2.20
N LEU A 56 4.03 -29.83 1.91
CA LEU A 56 5.40 -30.16 1.56
C LEU A 56 6.33 -29.73 2.67
N PHE A 57 7.27 -30.61 3.02
CA PHE A 57 8.23 -30.34 4.07
C PHE A 57 9.64 -30.71 3.64
N GLU A 58 10.60 -29.95 4.11
CA GLU A 58 12.00 -30.34 4.16
C GLU A 58 12.29 -30.97 5.53
N GLU A 59 12.80 -32.20 5.54
CA GLU A 59 13.14 -32.98 6.72
C GLU A 59 14.60 -32.70 7.13
N ALA A 60 14.77 -31.97 8.24
CA ALA A 60 16.06 -31.64 8.84
C ALA A 60 16.13 -32.23 10.26
N GLY A 61 16.27 -33.56 10.35
CA GLY A 61 16.25 -34.29 11.61
C GLY A 61 14.86 -34.28 12.25
N GLN A 62 14.74 -33.76 13.49
CA GLN A 62 13.44 -33.60 14.17
C GLN A 62 12.70 -32.30 13.78
N VAL A 63 13.26 -31.53 12.86
CA VAL A 63 12.69 -30.27 12.38
C VAL A 63 12.15 -30.46 10.96
N PHE A 64 10.90 -30.10 10.75
CA PHE A 64 10.25 -30.07 9.44
C PHE A 64 10.08 -28.61 9.02
N ARG A 65 10.75 -28.20 7.94
CA ARG A 65 10.59 -26.84 7.39
C ARG A 65 9.50 -26.85 6.32
N VAL A 66 8.52 -25.96 6.44
CA VAL A 66 7.37 -25.95 5.52
C VAL A 66 7.75 -25.37 4.16
N ILE A 67 7.52 -26.13 3.08
CA ILE A 67 7.71 -25.70 1.69
C ILE A 67 6.38 -25.25 1.07
N ASP A 68 5.28 -25.97 1.33
CA ASP A 68 3.93 -25.62 0.89
C ASP A 68 2.89 -25.94 1.97
N GLY A 69 1.82 -25.16 2.00
CA GLY A 69 0.76 -25.24 3.00
C GLY A 69 0.98 -24.39 4.26
N GLN A 70 2.03 -23.57 4.29
CA GLN A 70 2.38 -22.72 5.43
C GLN A 70 1.21 -21.87 5.96
N GLN A 71 0.48 -21.17 5.09
CA GLN A 71 -0.58 -20.25 5.50
C GLN A 71 -1.74 -21.02 6.17
N ARG A 72 -2.07 -22.20 5.64
CA ARG A 72 -3.06 -23.12 6.23
C ARG A 72 -2.58 -23.62 7.59
N LEU A 73 -1.31 -24.01 7.69
CA LEU A 73 -0.73 -24.53 8.93
C LEU A 73 -0.68 -23.48 10.04
N THR A 74 -0.30 -22.25 9.69
CA THR A 74 -0.29 -21.12 10.62
C THR A 74 -1.70 -20.85 11.13
N THR A 75 -2.68 -20.77 10.22
CA THR A 75 -4.10 -20.54 10.58
C THR A 75 -4.68 -21.67 11.43
N LEU A 76 -4.35 -22.92 11.12
CA LEU A 76 -4.73 -24.09 11.90
C LEU A 76 -4.20 -23.98 13.34
N THR A 77 -2.94 -23.57 13.49
CA THR A 77 -2.32 -23.38 14.81
C THR A 77 -2.99 -22.25 15.60
N LEU A 78 -3.31 -21.13 14.93
CA LEU A 78 -4.05 -20.00 15.52
C LEU A 78 -5.44 -20.43 16.00
N PHE A 79 -6.17 -21.17 15.17
CA PHE A 79 -7.50 -21.71 15.50
C PHE A 79 -7.44 -22.69 16.68
N LEU A 80 -6.51 -23.65 16.66
CA LEU A 80 -6.34 -24.62 17.75
C LEU A 80 -5.96 -23.94 19.06
N ALA A 81 -5.07 -22.94 19.02
CA ALA A 81 -4.71 -22.17 20.21
C ALA A 81 -5.94 -21.47 20.82
N ALA A 82 -6.78 -20.83 19.99
CA ALA A 82 -8.01 -20.18 20.45
C ALA A 82 -9.03 -21.19 20.99
N LEU A 83 -9.17 -22.35 20.33
CA LEU A 83 -10.05 -23.44 20.76
C LEU A 83 -9.63 -24.00 22.12
N PHE A 84 -8.36 -24.36 22.28
CA PHE A 84 -7.85 -24.87 23.56
C PHE A 84 -7.97 -23.83 24.69
N THR A 85 -7.78 -22.55 24.37
CA THR A 85 -8.01 -21.45 25.33
C THR A 85 -9.44 -21.45 25.82
N ARG A 86 -10.40 -21.54 24.90
CA ARG A 86 -11.81 -21.59 25.26
C ARG A 86 -12.15 -22.84 26.05
N LEU A 87 -11.67 -24.01 25.61
CA LEU A 87 -11.97 -25.28 26.26
C LEU A 87 -11.43 -25.33 27.70
N LYS A 88 -10.17 -24.88 27.92
CA LYS A 88 -9.56 -24.76 29.26
C LYS A 88 -10.29 -23.78 30.18
N SER A 89 -11.00 -22.79 29.62
CA SER A 89 -11.83 -21.86 30.41
C SER A 89 -13.14 -22.47 30.89
N LEU A 90 -13.59 -23.57 30.26
CA LEU A 90 -14.83 -24.27 30.60
C LEU A 90 -14.57 -25.42 31.57
N ARG A 91 -13.49 -26.18 31.37
CA ARG A 91 -13.09 -27.32 32.21
C ARG A 91 -11.62 -27.70 32.01
N GLU A 92 -11.13 -28.62 32.83
CA GLU A 92 -9.86 -29.31 32.58
C GLU A 92 -9.93 -30.16 31.29
N LEU A 93 -8.80 -30.31 30.61
CA LEU A 93 -8.71 -31.13 29.42
C LEU A 93 -8.75 -32.61 29.80
N THR A 94 -9.39 -33.41 28.95
CA THR A 94 -9.34 -34.88 29.04
C THR A 94 -8.00 -35.40 28.52
N ASP A 95 -7.64 -36.65 28.84
CA ASP A 95 -6.37 -37.23 28.37
C ASP A 95 -6.19 -37.16 26.84
N PRO A 96 -7.19 -37.48 25.99
CA PRO A 96 -7.06 -37.34 24.54
C PRO A 96 -6.82 -35.90 24.07
N GLU A 97 -7.43 -34.93 24.73
CA GLU A 97 -7.28 -33.50 24.40
C GLU A 97 -5.91 -32.97 24.86
N HIS A 98 -5.42 -33.44 26.01
CA HIS A 98 -4.06 -33.19 26.46
C HIS A 98 -3.03 -33.70 25.45
N ILE A 99 -3.22 -34.92 24.94
CA ILE A 99 -2.36 -35.50 23.90
C ILE A 99 -2.42 -34.64 22.63
N CYS A 100 -3.61 -34.27 22.15
CA CYS A 100 -3.71 -33.42 20.95
C CYS A 100 -3.08 -32.03 21.17
N PHE A 101 -3.17 -31.45 22.38
CA PHE A 101 -2.47 -30.21 22.73
C PHE A 101 -0.94 -30.37 22.69
N GLU A 102 -0.40 -31.47 23.25
CA GLU A 102 1.04 -31.76 23.21
C GLU A 102 1.58 -31.99 21.80
N ASP A 103 0.77 -32.63 20.94
CA ASP A 103 1.17 -32.96 19.58
C ASP A 103 1.06 -31.78 18.61
N MET A 104 0.13 -30.84 18.84
CA MET A 104 -0.15 -29.75 17.90
C MET A 104 0.35 -28.37 18.37
N ILE A 105 0.44 -28.13 19.68
CA ILE A 105 0.75 -26.80 20.23
C ILE A 105 2.06 -26.81 21.00
N ARG A 106 2.10 -27.51 22.14
CA ARG A 106 3.26 -27.46 23.04
C ARG A 106 3.36 -28.71 23.91
N ARG A 107 4.55 -29.30 23.95
CA ARG A 107 4.91 -30.36 24.88
C ARG A 107 6.01 -29.88 25.83
N ARG A 108 5.70 -29.78 27.12
CA ARG A 108 6.60 -29.18 28.13
C ARG A 108 7.04 -27.77 27.70
N SER A 109 8.33 -27.53 27.47
CA SER A 109 8.88 -26.26 26.99
C SER A 109 9.00 -26.17 25.46
N GLU A 110 8.68 -27.24 24.73
CA GLU A 110 8.86 -27.32 23.29
C GLU A 110 7.58 -26.93 22.54
N ILE A 111 7.67 -25.86 21.75
CA ILE A 111 6.58 -25.37 20.89
C ILE A 111 6.64 -26.13 19.56
N ARG A 112 5.50 -26.63 19.09
CA ARG A 112 5.40 -27.49 17.90
C ARG A 112 5.47 -26.74 16.59
N PHE A 113 5.07 -25.47 16.57
CA PHE A 113 5.06 -24.64 15.37
C PHE A 113 5.75 -23.30 15.63
N ASN A 114 6.75 -22.99 14.79
CA ASN A 114 7.39 -21.69 14.73
C ASN A 114 7.05 -21.01 13.40
N THR A 115 6.52 -19.78 13.47
CA THR A 115 6.37 -18.92 12.29
C THR A 115 7.73 -18.35 11.88
N VAL A 116 7.74 -17.40 10.93
CA VAL A 116 8.93 -16.66 10.52
C VAL A 116 9.68 -16.05 11.71
N ASP A 117 11.01 -16.15 11.67
CA ASP A 117 11.92 -15.84 12.80
C ASP A 117 11.59 -14.49 13.49
N TYR A 118 11.36 -13.42 12.72
CA TYR A 118 11.16 -12.05 13.24
C TYR A 118 9.79 -11.79 13.88
N ASP A 119 8.76 -12.60 13.57
CA ASP A 119 7.44 -12.52 14.23
C ASP A 119 7.24 -13.63 15.26
N ASN A 120 8.17 -14.60 15.37
CA ASN A 120 7.96 -15.80 16.18
C ASN A 120 7.80 -15.49 17.66
N GLN A 121 8.53 -14.52 18.22
CA GLN A 121 8.38 -14.17 19.62
C GLN A 121 6.98 -13.61 19.91
N LEU A 122 6.46 -12.72 19.06
CA LEU A 122 5.08 -12.24 19.15
C LEU A 122 4.08 -13.39 19.06
N PHE A 123 4.28 -14.32 18.12
CA PHE A 123 3.42 -15.50 17.99
C PHE A 123 3.40 -16.32 19.29
N VAL A 124 4.55 -16.57 19.89
CA VAL A 124 4.64 -17.28 21.17
C VAL A 124 3.93 -16.51 22.28
N ASP A 125 4.26 -15.24 22.48
CA ASP A 125 3.74 -14.43 23.59
C ASP A 125 2.23 -14.14 23.49
N TYR A 126 1.71 -13.91 22.27
CA TYR A 126 0.32 -13.53 22.06
C TYR A 126 -0.61 -14.73 21.83
N VAL A 127 -0.16 -15.74 21.07
CA VAL A 127 -1.01 -16.87 20.64
C VAL A 127 -0.85 -18.07 21.57
N ILE A 128 0.38 -18.45 21.89
CA ILE A 128 0.67 -19.70 22.63
C ILE A 128 0.59 -19.47 24.14
N ASP A 129 1.37 -18.51 24.65
CA ASP A 129 1.46 -18.18 26.07
C ASP A 129 0.36 -17.23 26.53
N GLN A 130 -0.12 -16.36 25.63
CA GLN A 130 -1.07 -15.30 25.95
C GLN A 130 -0.60 -14.39 27.10
N SER A 131 0.72 -14.24 27.24
CA SER A 131 1.36 -13.32 28.18
C SER A 131 1.24 -11.86 27.71
N LYS A 132 1.17 -11.65 26.39
CA LYS A 132 0.84 -10.37 25.76
C LYS A 132 -0.63 -10.35 25.36
N THR A 133 -1.33 -9.26 25.66
CA THR A 133 -2.77 -9.08 25.35
C THR A 133 -3.10 -7.76 24.66
N ASP A 134 -2.18 -6.81 24.62
CA ASP A 134 -2.34 -5.54 23.95
C ASP A 134 -1.84 -5.59 22.50
N HIS A 135 -2.34 -4.69 21.65
CA HIS A 135 -1.96 -4.60 20.23
C HIS A 135 -0.80 -3.61 19.99
N HIS A 136 -0.02 -3.23 21.01
CA HIS A 136 1.12 -2.33 20.84
C HIS A 136 2.36 -3.08 20.34
N GLY A 137 3.17 -2.42 19.52
CA GLY A 137 4.46 -2.96 19.03
C GLY A 137 4.34 -3.95 17.88
N LEU A 138 3.26 -3.91 17.10
CA LEU A 138 3.10 -4.77 15.91
C LEU A 138 3.83 -4.15 14.71
N GLU A 139 5.13 -4.44 14.60
CA GLU A 139 6.05 -3.80 13.64
C GLU A 139 5.90 -4.28 12.18
N THR A 140 5.21 -5.39 11.94
CA THR A 140 5.06 -5.97 10.59
C THR A 140 3.58 -6.19 10.25
N ALA A 141 3.25 -6.17 8.96
CA ALA A 141 1.90 -6.51 8.51
C ALA A 141 1.53 -7.98 8.84
N SER A 142 2.51 -8.87 8.91
CA SER A 142 2.32 -10.27 9.32
C SER A 142 1.97 -10.38 10.80
N ALA A 143 2.70 -9.70 11.68
CA ALA A 143 2.38 -9.56 13.09
C ALA A 143 0.94 -9.08 13.32
N GLN A 144 0.52 -8.05 12.60
CA GLN A 144 -0.85 -7.52 12.67
C GLN A 144 -1.89 -8.55 12.22
N ARG A 145 -1.62 -9.30 11.14
CA ARG A 145 -2.52 -10.37 10.65
C ARG A 145 -2.60 -11.54 11.63
N ILE A 146 -1.49 -11.94 12.25
CA ILE A 146 -1.45 -13.01 13.27
C ILE A 146 -2.38 -12.65 14.44
N VAL A 147 -2.21 -11.44 14.99
CA VAL A 147 -3.04 -10.94 16.10
C VAL A 147 -4.50 -10.90 15.71
N ARG A 148 -4.84 -10.26 14.58
CA ARG A 148 -6.22 -10.17 14.09
C ARG A 148 -6.89 -11.53 13.90
N ALA A 149 -6.19 -12.50 13.30
CA ALA A 149 -6.72 -13.83 13.06
C ALA A 149 -6.96 -14.60 14.37
N PHE A 150 -6.04 -14.51 15.34
CA PHE A 150 -6.21 -15.13 16.64
C PHE A 150 -7.40 -14.55 17.41
N ASP A 151 -7.51 -13.22 17.46
CA ASP A 151 -8.62 -12.54 18.13
C ASP A 151 -9.97 -12.84 17.48
N TYR A 152 -9.99 -12.90 16.14
CA TYR A 152 -11.16 -13.34 15.40
C TYR A 152 -11.63 -14.73 15.84
N PHE A 153 -10.72 -15.73 15.89
CA PHE A 153 -11.11 -17.06 16.36
C PHE A 153 -11.55 -17.07 17.82
N LYS A 154 -10.91 -16.29 18.70
CA LYS A 154 -11.39 -16.15 20.09
C LYS A 154 -12.81 -15.60 20.17
N VAL A 155 -13.14 -14.60 19.35
CA VAL A 155 -14.49 -14.04 19.27
C VAL A 155 -15.48 -15.08 18.75
N GLN A 156 -15.15 -15.78 17.66
CA GLN A 156 -16.03 -16.80 17.06
C GLN A 156 -16.31 -17.98 18.00
N LEU A 157 -15.34 -18.34 18.85
CA LEU A 157 -15.43 -19.49 19.76
C LEU A 157 -15.97 -19.12 21.16
N ARG A 158 -16.05 -17.84 21.52
CA ARG A 158 -16.44 -17.38 22.86
C ARG A 158 -17.80 -17.92 23.30
N ASP A 159 -18.79 -17.83 22.43
CA ASP A 159 -20.19 -18.13 22.76
C ASP A 159 -20.61 -19.54 22.31
N LYS A 160 -19.67 -20.37 21.83
CA LYS A 160 -19.92 -21.74 21.40
C LYS A 160 -19.96 -22.69 22.61
N SER A 161 -20.80 -23.73 22.52
CA SER A 161 -20.95 -24.78 23.54
C SER A 161 -19.71 -25.69 23.62
N GLU A 162 -19.54 -26.39 24.74
CA GLU A 162 -18.51 -27.42 24.90
C GLU A 162 -18.58 -28.52 23.81
N ASP A 163 -19.79 -28.97 23.46
CA ASP A 163 -20.01 -29.99 22.43
C ASP A 163 -19.44 -29.55 21.08
N TYR A 164 -19.76 -28.32 20.65
CA TYR A 164 -19.19 -27.70 19.45
C TYR A 164 -17.65 -27.69 19.49
N LEU A 165 -17.04 -27.27 20.59
CA LEU A 165 -15.59 -27.17 20.69
C LEU A 165 -14.91 -28.54 20.61
N THR A 166 -15.49 -29.53 21.29
CA THR A 166 -15.00 -30.91 21.31
C THR A 166 -15.14 -31.56 19.92
N GLU A 167 -16.26 -31.31 19.23
CA GLU A 167 -16.50 -31.78 17.86
C GLU A 167 -15.51 -31.16 16.88
N MET A 168 -15.30 -29.83 16.94
CA MET A 168 -14.33 -29.13 16.09
C MET A 168 -12.89 -29.60 16.35
N LEU A 169 -12.52 -29.83 17.61
CA LEU A 169 -11.22 -30.39 17.95
C LEU A 169 -11.06 -31.79 17.38
N ALA A 170 -12.08 -32.65 17.48
CA ALA A 170 -12.06 -33.98 16.91
C ALA A 170 -11.91 -33.95 15.38
N ILE A 171 -12.64 -33.07 14.68
CA ILE A 171 -12.52 -32.86 13.23
C ILE A 171 -11.07 -32.56 12.86
N VAL A 172 -10.43 -31.62 13.58
CA VAL A 172 -9.06 -31.22 13.30
C VAL A 172 -8.04 -32.30 13.65
N CYS A 173 -8.12 -32.92 14.83
CA CYS A 173 -7.16 -33.95 15.27
C CYS A 173 -7.28 -35.23 14.42
N GLN A 174 -8.44 -35.51 13.81
CA GLN A 174 -8.68 -36.68 12.95
C GLN A 174 -8.53 -36.40 11.46
N ALA A 175 -8.29 -35.14 11.08
CA ALA A 175 -8.16 -34.76 9.68
C ALA A 175 -6.97 -35.45 9.01
N VAL A 176 -7.12 -35.71 7.71
CA VAL A 176 -6.10 -36.33 6.87
C VAL A 176 -5.44 -35.30 5.97
N CYS A 177 -4.17 -35.52 5.66
CA CYS A 177 -3.41 -34.70 4.71
C CYS A 177 -2.43 -35.59 3.94
N THR A 178 -2.02 -35.13 2.75
CA THR A 178 -0.93 -35.77 2.00
C THR A 178 0.37 -35.01 2.25
N THR A 179 1.47 -35.74 2.38
CA THR A 179 2.76 -35.14 2.74
C THR A 179 3.87 -35.71 1.88
N HIS A 180 4.80 -34.86 1.45
CA HIS A 180 6.00 -35.31 0.75
C HIS A 180 7.25 -34.67 1.39
N PRO A 181 8.09 -35.46 2.09
CA PRO A 181 9.32 -34.96 2.68
C PRO A 181 10.45 -34.91 1.65
N VAL A 182 11.18 -33.81 1.65
CA VAL A 182 12.38 -33.55 0.87
C VAL A 182 13.55 -33.46 1.83
N ARG A 183 14.75 -33.93 1.45
CA ARG A 183 15.92 -33.91 2.37
C ARG A 183 16.98 -32.88 2.01
N ASP A 184 16.90 -32.32 0.81
CA ASP A 184 17.83 -31.31 0.33
C ASP A 184 17.18 -29.91 0.36
N GLU A 185 17.89 -28.94 0.98
CA GLU A 185 17.38 -27.57 1.13
C GLU A 185 17.31 -26.84 -0.22
N SER A 186 18.23 -27.11 -1.15
CA SER A 186 18.15 -26.52 -2.50
C SER A 186 16.93 -27.01 -3.26
N GLU A 187 16.68 -28.31 -3.22
CA GLU A 187 15.46 -28.93 -3.78
C GLU A 187 14.21 -28.33 -3.15
N ALA A 188 14.20 -28.12 -1.82
CA ALA A 188 13.09 -27.49 -1.12
C ALA A 188 12.82 -26.06 -1.59
N ILE A 189 13.85 -25.22 -1.70
CA ILE A 189 13.72 -23.84 -2.20
C ILE A 189 13.28 -23.84 -3.67
N GLN A 190 13.83 -24.75 -4.49
CA GLN A 190 13.45 -24.89 -5.89
C GLN A 190 11.97 -25.29 -6.03
N MET A 191 11.51 -26.24 -5.23
CA MET A 191 10.10 -26.64 -5.18
C MET A 191 9.21 -25.47 -4.75
N PHE A 192 9.61 -24.68 -3.75
CA PHE A 192 8.89 -23.46 -3.38
C PHE A 192 8.72 -22.50 -4.58
N ILE A 193 9.81 -22.21 -5.30
CA ILE A 193 9.79 -21.29 -6.45
C ILE A 193 8.83 -21.79 -7.54
N PHE A 194 8.77 -23.10 -7.79
CA PHE A 194 7.92 -23.66 -8.86
C PHE A 194 6.46 -23.93 -8.46
N GLN A 195 6.19 -24.28 -7.20
CA GLN A 195 4.85 -24.69 -6.77
C GLN A 195 3.95 -23.54 -6.31
N ASN A 196 4.50 -22.39 -5.92
CA ASN A 196 3.73 -21.30 -5.30
C ASN A 196 2.63 -20.66 -6.19
N ASN A 197 2.52 -21.08 -7.45
CA ASN A 197 1.47 -20.62 -8.36
C ASN A 197 0.06 -21.15 -8.02
N ARG A 198 -0.11 -22.05 -7.04
CA ARG A 198 -1.41 -22.68 -6.70
C ARG A 198 -2.19 -22.00 -5.55
N GLY A 199 -1.56 -21.11 -4.77
CA GLY A 199 -2.16 -20.42 -3.61
C GLY A 199 -2.30 -18.89 -3.78
N LYS A 200 -2.26 -18.13 -2.67
CA LYS A 200 -2.12 -16.66 -2.72
C LYS A 200 -0.77 -16.36 -3.36
N ARG A 201 -0.80 -15.78 -4.56
CA ARG A 201 0.41 -15.46 -5.33
C ARG A 201 1.40 -14.68 -4.45
N PRO A 202 2.68 -15.08 -4.41
CA PRO A 202 3.70 -14.29 -3.74
C PRO A 202 3.92 -12.98 -4.49
N SER A 203 4.38 -11.96 -3.78
CA SER A 203 4.83 -10.72 -4.42
C SER A 203 6.14 -10.95 -5.18
N ASN A 204 6.48 -10.06 -6.11
CA ASN A 204 7.78 -10.12 -6.78
C ASN A 204 8.92 -10.00 -5.76
N LEU A 205 8.74 -9.20 -4.71
CA LEU A 205 9.69 -9.09 -3.60
C LEU A 205 9.91 -10.44 -2.88
N GLU A 206 8.84 -11.17 -2.57
CA GLU A 206 8.90 -12.51 -1.97
C GLU A 206 9.61 -13.51 -2.91
N VAL A 207 9.33 -13.47 -4.22
CA VAL A 207 9.99 -14.33 -5.22
C VAL A 207 11.49 -14.02 -5.31
N VAL A 208 11.86 -12.75 -5.37
CA VAL A 208 13.26 -12.30 -5.45
C VAL A 208 14.05 -12.73 -4.21
N LYS A 209 13.45 -12.61 -3.01
CA LYS A 209 14.06 -13.10 -1.77
C LYS A 209 14.41 -14.58 -1.85
N ALA A 210 13.48 -15.40 -2.33
CA ALA A 210 13.70 -16.83 -2.45
C ALA A 210 14.74 -17.17 -3.52
N GLN A 211 14.74 -16.47 -4.66
CA GLN A 211 15.79 -16.59 -5.68
C GLN A 211 17.17 -16.25 -5.12
N PHE A 212 17.30 -15.20 -4.31
CA PHE A 212 18.56 -14.84 -3.67
C PHE A 212 19.03 -15.92 -2.69
N MET A 213 18.14 -16.44 -1.85
CA MET A 213 18.50 -17.54 -0.93
C MET A 213 18.91 -18.81 -1.69
N TYR A 214 18.20 -19.15 -2.76
CA TYR A 214 18.55 -20.27 -3.64
C TYR A 214 19.95 -20.13 -4.24
N THR A 215 20.23 -18.97 -4.84
CA THR A 215 21.53 -18.68 -5.46
C THR A 215 22.66 -18.71 -4.44
N VAL A 216 22.45 -18.21 -3.22
CA VAL A 216 23.44 -18.32 -2.13
C VAL A 216 23.73 -19.79 -1.79
N HIS A 217 22.71 -20.64 -1.73
CA HIS A 217 22.91 -22.06 -1.44
C HIS A 217 23.71 -22.76 -2.56
N LEU A 218 23.44 -22.44 -3.82
CA LEU A 218 24.13 -23.03 -4.98
C LEU A 218 25.58 -22.56 -5.15
N HIS A 219 25.87 -21.28 -4.89
CA HIS A 219 27.14 -20.64 -5.24
C HIS A 219 27.99 -20.23 -4.02
N GLY A 220 27.49 -20.40 -2.80
CA GLY A 220 28.28 -20.15 -1.59
C GLY A 220 29.43 -21.14 -1.44
N HIS A 221 30.59 -20.64 -1.01
CA HIS A 221 31.84 -21.42 -0.94
C HIS A 221 31.78 -22.59 0.06
N ASP A 222 31.33 -22.32 1.29
CA ASP A 222 31.22 -23.28 2.39
C ASP A 222 29.98 -22.96 3.25
N ASP A 223 29.63 -23.87 4.17
CA ASP A 223 28.40 -23.77 4.96
C ASP A 223 28.39 -22.57 5.92
N ASP A 224 29.54 -22.18 6.47
CA ASP A 224 29.66 -21.01 7.35
C ASP A 224 29.43 -19.71 6.57
N HIS A 225 30.06 -19.60 5.39
CA HIS A 225 29.87 -18.45 4.50
C HIS A 225 28.42 -18.36 4.00
N LYS A 226 27.79 -19.49 3.63
CA LYS A 226 26.37 -19.54 3.28
C LYS A 226 25.49 -19.04 4.42
N ALA A 227 25.74 -19.52 5.65
CA ALA A 227 24.98 -19.13 6.83
C ALA A 227 25.09 -17.62 7.09
N GLN A 228 26.29 -17.03 6.94
CA GLN A 228 26.50 -15.60 7.07
C GLN A 228 25.72 -14.80 6.02
N LEU A 229 25.82 -15.18 4.74
CA LEU A 229 25.08 -14.52 3.65
C LEU A 229 23.56 -14.60 3.85
N ILE A 230 23.06 -15.76 4.24
CA ILE A 230 21.63 -15.95 4.56
C ILE A 230 21.22 -15.06 5.73
N ALA A 231 22.01 -14.99 6.80
CA ALA A 231 21.73 -14.13 7.94
C ALA A 231 21.68 -12.64 7.55
N GLU A 232 22.61 -12.17 6.70
CA GLU A 232 22.59 -10.80 6.16
C GLU A 232 21.33 -10.51 5.35
N ILE A 233 20.94 -11.43 4.45
CA ILE A 233 19.73 -11.30 3.64
C ILE A 233 18.50 -11.25 4.56
N LYS A 234 18.40 -12.16 5.54
CA LYS A 234 17.30 -12.20 6.51
C LYS A 234 17.16 -10.85 7.23
N GLY A 235 18.24 -10.32 7.80
CA GLY A 235 18.20 -9.06 8.53
C GLY A 235 17.79 -7.88 7.66
N ARG A 236 18.25 -7.82 6.40
CA ARG A 236 17.82 -6.77 5.45
C ARG A 236 16.34 -6.89 5.09
N PHE A 237 15.84 -8.10 4.86
CA PHE A 237 14.42 -8.32 4.57
C PHE A 237 13.52 -8.06 5.77
N GLU A 238 13.96 -8.38 6.99
CA GLU A 238 13.24 -7.98 8.20
C GLU A 238 13.04 -6.46 8.24
N ASN A 239 14.11 -5.68 8.02
CA ASN A 239 14.02 -4.22 7.96
C ASN A 239 13.07 -3.75 6.83
N ILE A 240 13.12 -4.39 5.66
CA ILE A 240 12.20 -4.11 4.55
C ILE A 240 10.74 -4.33 4.97
N TYR A 241 10.41 -5.46 5.62
CA TYR A 241 9.05 -5.75 6.06
C TYR A 241 8.55 -4.79 7.14
N LYS A 242 9.43 -4.32 8.03
CA LYS A 242 9.10 -3.25 8.99
C LYS A 242 8.77 -1.95 8.26
N SER A 243 9.59 -1.55 7.29
CA SER A 243 9.35 -0.36 6.45
C SER A 243 8.04 -0.46 5.67
N ILE A 244 7.72 -1.61 5.08
CA ILE A 244 6.47 -1.85 4.34
C ILE A 244 5.26 -1.50 5.20
N SER A 245 5.22 -1.94 6.46
CA SER A 245 4.09 -1.64 7.36
C SER A 245 3.83 -0.14 7.53
N SER A 246 4.87 0.70 7.39
CA SER A 246 4.76 2.14 7.53
C SER A 246 4.31 2.87 6.26
N ILE A 247 4.44 2.23 5.09
CA ILE A 247 4.18 2.85 3.77
C ILE A 247 3.17 2.09 2.90
N GLU A 248 2.63 0.95 3.34
CA GLU A 248 1.77 0.08 2.50
C GLU A 248 0.51 0.77 1.95
N TYR A 249 0.00 1.80 2.65
CA TYR A 249 -1.14 2.61 2.18
C TYR A 249 -0.76 3.67 1.15
N ARG A 250 0.53 3.90 0.92
CA ARG A 250 1.06 4.92 0.00
C ARG A 250 1.70 4.31 -1.24
N ILE A 251 2.31 3.13 -1.10
CA ILE A 251 3.09 2.49 -2.17
C ILE A 251 3.11 0.96 -2.02
N ASN A 252 3.11 0.25 -3.15
CA ASN A 252 3.25 -1.20 -3.17
C ASN A 252 4.73 -1.62 -3.07
N GLU A 253 5.03 -2.70 -2.34
CA GLU A 253 6.38 -3.22 -2.17
C GLU A 253 7.07 -3.63 -3.49
N ASP A 254 6.31 -4.11 -4.48
CA ASP A 254 6.83 -4.48 -5.79
C ASP A 254 7.21 -3.25 -6.63
N ASP A 255 6.55 -2.11 -6.38
CA ASP A 255 6.93 -0.82 -6.98
C ASP A 255 8.27 -0.34 -6.42
N VAL A 256 8.48 -0.46 -5.10
CA VAL A 256 9.77 -0.09 -4.47
C VAL A 256 10.91 -0.97 -5.00
N LEU A 257 10.65 -2.26 -5.21
CA LEU A 257 11.59 -3.18 -5.84
C LEU A 257 11.93 -2.73 -7.28
N LEU A 258 10.93 -2.36 -8.07
CA LEU A 258 11.12 -1.82 -9.42
C LEU A 258 11.92 -0.51 -9.40
N TYR A 259 11.60 0.42 -8.50
CA TYR A 259 12.31 1.70 -8.40
C TYR A 259 13.76 1.50 -7.95
N THR A 260 14.02 0.54 -7.08
CA THR A 260 15.39 0.17 -6.70
C THR A 260 16.19 -0.32 -7.91
N LEU A 261 15.60 -1.14 -8.78
CA LEU A 261 16.24 -1.53 -10.05
C LEU A 261 16.54 -0.32 -10.93
N ARG A 262 15.58 0.60 -11.08
CA ARG A 262 15.80 1.83 -11.87
C ARG A 262 16.95 2.67 -11.32
N VAL A 263 17.13 2.68 -10.01
CA VAL A 263 18.24 3.41 -9.36
C VAL A 263 19.57 2.68 -9.56
N ASP A 264 19.62 1.37 -9.33
CA ASP A 264 20.86 0.59 -9.42
C ASP A 264 21.38 0.45 -10.85
N PHE A 265 20.48 0.31 -11.82
CA PHE A 265 20.83 0.27 -13.24
C PHE A 265 20.82 1.65 -13.90
N ASN A 266 20.57 2.70 -13.14
CA ASN A 266 20.55 4.08 -13.61
C ASN A 266 19.68 4.28 -14.87
N SER A 267 18.49 3.68 -14.93
CA SER A 267 17.58 3.83 -16.07
C SER A 267 16.12 3.80 -15.65
N LEU A 268 15.30 4.72 -16.14
CA LEU A 268 13.84 4.70 -15.90
C LEU A 268 13.12 3.62 -16.72
N TRP A 269 13.77 3.04 -17.71
CA TRP A 269 13.21 2.04 -18.62
C TRP A 269 13.14 0.63 -18.03
N GLU A 270 13.78 0.40 -16.87
CA GLU A 270 13.61 -0.87 -16.16
C GLU A 270 12.13 -1.06 -15.79
N SER A 271 11.59 -2.21 -16.21
CA SER A 271 10.16 -2.53 -16.16
C SER A 271 9.89 -4.00 -15.80
N ASN A 272 10.73 -4.94 -16.24
CA ASN A 272 10.60 -6.36 -15.91
C ASN A 272 11.59 -6.79 -14.82
N THR A 273 11.16 -6.63 -13.56
CA THR A 273 11.96 -6.89 -12.36
C THR A 273 12.53 -8.31 -12.31
N LEU A 274 11.67 -9.33 -12.46
CA LEU A 274 12.07 -10.73 -12.31
C LEU A 274 13.03 -11.17 -13.42
N GLU A 275 12.80 -10.73 -14.66
CA GLU A 275 13.70 -11.04 -15.77
C GLU A 275 15.07 -10.39 -15.59
N LYS A 276 15.10 -9.11 -15.19
CA LYS A 276 16.36 -8.39 -14.96
C LYS A 276 17.17 -9.05 -13.85
N ILE A 277 16.55 -9.34 -12.71
CA ILE A 277 17.19 -10.02 -11.59
C ILE A 277 17.65 -11.42 -12.00
N GLY A 278 16.82 -12.20 -12.71
CA GLY A 278 17.20 -13.50 -13.22
C GLY A 278 18.46 -13.48 -14.10
N LYS A 279 18.60 -12.47 -14.98
CA LYS A 279 19.82 -12.27 -15.79
C LYS A 279 21.05 -11.98 -14.93
N MET A 280 20.90 -11.19 -13.88
CA MET A 280 22.01 -10.89 -12.95
C MET A 280 22.43 -12.11 -12.15
N LEU A 281 21.47 -12.93 -11.70
CA LEU A 281 21.73 -14.18 -10.97
C LEU A 281 22.36 -15.26 -11.86
N ALA A 282 22.11 -15.23 -13.17
CA ALA A 282 22.78 -16.09 -14.16
C ALA A 282 24.15 -15.54 -14.62
N GLY A 283 24.56 -14.37 -14.11
CA GLY A 283 25.82 -13.71 -14.46
C GLY A 283 27.05 -14.34 -13.79
N LYS A 284 28.20 -13.65 -13.88
CA LYS A 284 29.48 -14.14 -13.35
C LYS A 284 29.59 -14.03 -11.83
N GLU A 285 29.08 -12.94 -11.24
CA GLU A 285 29.23 -12.61 -9.81
C GLU A 285 27.86 -12.47 -9.12
N PRO A 286 27.06 -13.55 -9.03
CA PRO A 286 25.70 -13.46 -8.51
C PRO A 286 25.66 -13.12 -7.01
N ILE A 287 26.63 -13.57 -6.22
CA ILE A 287 26.69 -13.29 -4.77
C ILE A 287 26.96 -11.81 -4.50
N GLU A 288 27.91 -11.20 -5.20
CA GLU A 288 28.20 -9.76 -5.09
C GLU A 288 27.00 -8.91 -5.49
N PHE A 289 26.28 -9.32 -6.54
CA PHE A 289 25.04 -8.68 -6.95
C PHE A 289 23.98 -8.76 -5.83
N ILE A 290 23.73 -9.94 -5.26
CA ILE A 290 22.76 -10.11 -4.16
C ILE A 290 23.12 -9.20 -2.98
N GLN A 291 24.39 -9.17 -2.57
CA GLN A 291 24.83 -8.37 -1.44
C GLN A 291 24.67 -6.86 -1.70
N SER A 292 25.04 -6.38 -2.88
CA SER A 292 24.89 -4.96 -3.23
C SER A 292 23.43 -4.55 -3.42
N PHE A 293 22.65 -5.37 -4.13
CA PHE A 293 21.25 -5.08 -4.44
C PHE A 293 20.36 -5.15 -3.18
N THR A 294 20.53 -6.14 -2.30
CA THR A 294 19.73 -6.19 -1.06
C THR A 294 20.03 -5.02 -0.12
N ARG A 295 21.27 -4.50 -0.11
CA ARG A 295 21.63 -3.28 0.62
C ARG A 295 20.92 -2.06 0.03
N SER A 296 20.97 -1.94 -1.30
CA SER A 296 20.29 -0.89 -2.06
C SER A 296 18.78 -0.90 -1.82
N LEU A 297 18.15 -2.08 -1.91
CA LEU A 297 16.72 -2.29 -1.70
C LEU A 297 16.29 -1.90 -0.28
N SER A 298 17.02 -2.37 0.73
CA SER A 298 16.75 -2.01 2.13
C SER A 298 16.85 -0.50 2.36
N ALA A 299 17.86 0.16 1.77
CA ALA A 299 17.99 1.61 1.82
C ALA A 299 16.83 2.34 1.11
N SER A 300 16.40 1.88 -0.06
CA SER A 300 15.25 2.46 -0.78
C SER A 300 13.97 2.41 0.05
N PHE A 301 13.69 1.30 0.72
CA PHE A 301 12.55 1.19 1.64
C PHE A 301 12.64 2.16 2.81
N LEU A 302 13.82 2.31 3.41
CA LEU A 302 14.04 3.29 4.49
C LEU A 302 13.82 4.73 4.00
N HIS A 303 14.43 5.10 2.87
CA HIS A 303 14.29 6.44 2.28
C HIS A 303 12.83 6.78 1.96
N LEU A 304 12.07 5.84 1.42
CA LEU A 304 10.65 6.05 1.15
C LEU A 304 9.81 6.08 2.42
N SER A 305 10.21 5.37 3.48
CA SER A 305 9.57 5.46 4.80
C SER A 305 9.76 6.85 5.41
N ASP A 306 10.95 7.43 5.28
CA ASP A 306 11.21 8.81 5.70
C ASP A 306 10.43 9.82 4.84
N PHE A 307 10.43 9.62 3.52
CA PHE A 307 9.73 10.48 2.56
C PHE A 307 8.22 10.53 2.82
N PHE A 308 7.55 9.38 2.88
CA PHE A 308 6.09 9.30 3.11
C PHE A 308 5.69 9.46 4.58
N GLY A 309 6.64 9.30 5.51
CA GLY A 309 6.42 9.36 6.94
C GLY A 309 6.72 10.72 7.53
N LYS A 310 7.95 10.92 8.01
CA LYS A 310 8.36 12.14 8.73
C LYS A 310 8.35 13.35 7.80
N HIS A 311 8.98 13.25 6.63
CA HIS A 311 9.22 14.42 5.79
C HIS A 311 7.96 14.92 5.08
N GLU A 312 7.02 14.03 4.73
CA GLU A 312 5.69 14.43 4.25
C GLU A 312 4.94 15.30 5.27
N LYS A 313 5.07 14.99 6.57
CA LYS A 313 4.40 15.74 7.63
C LYS A 313 5.04 17.11 7.86
N GLU A 314 6.36 17.16 7.80
CA GLU A 314 7.15 18.35 8.14
C GLU A 314 7.36 19.32 6.96
N HIS A 315 7.32 18.84 5.71
CA HIS A 315 7.64 19.65 4.53
C HIS A 315 6.48 19.74 3.55
N PHE A 316 6.01 20.98 3.33
CA PHE A 316 4.84 21.27 2.51
C PHE A 316 4.98 20.81 1.06
N GLN A 317 6.14 20.98 0.42
CA GLN A 317 6.35 20.58 -0.97
C GLN A 317 6.24 19.06 -1.16
N ILE A 318 6.71 18.28 -0.18
CA ILE A 318 6.57 16.82 -0.17
C ILE A 318 5.11 16.45 0.01
N HIS A 319 4.42 17.04 1.01
CA HIS A 319 2.98 16.86 1.21
C HIS A 319 2.17 17.14 -0.06
N SER A 320 2.50 18.23 -0.75
CA SER A 320 1.83 18.65 -1.97
C SER A 320 1.95 17.60 -3.08
N LEU A 321 3.18 17.14 -3.36
CA LEU A 321 3.41 16.09 -4.35
C LEU A 321 2.75 14.76 -3.96
N VAL A 322 2.85 14.34 -2.69
CA VAL A 322 2.24 13.09 -2.22
C VAL A 322 0.72 13.13 -2.31
N THR A 323 0.10 14.28 -2.00
CA THR A 323 -1.35 14.51 -2.09
C THR A 323 -1.86 14.33 -3.52
N LEU A 324 -1.08 14.78 -4.52
CA LEU A 324 -1.40 14.59 -5.93
C LEU A 324 -1.60 13.12 -6.30
N SER A 325 -1.02 12.17 -5.54
CA SER A 325 -1.00 10.72 -5.84
C SER A 325 -0.33 10.42 -7.19
N GLY A 326 -0.25 9.15 -7.65
CA GLY A 326 0.22 8.81 -9.00
C GLY A 326 1.58 9.42 -9.40
N ILE A 327 2.55 9.40 -8.47
CA ILE A 327 3.88 10.03 -8.59
C ILE A 327 4.99 9.03 -8.93
N ALA A 328 4.63 7.86 -9.46
CA ALA A 328 5.53 6.72 -9.70
C ALA A 328 6.82 7.09 -10.44
N ILE A 329 6.72 7.98 -11.43
CA ILE A 329 7.86 8.41 -12.25
C ILE A 329 8.89 9.25 -11.47
N THR A 330 8.47 9.92 -10.40
CA THR A 330 9.31 10.79 -9.58
C THR A 330 10.09 10.00 -8.53
N LEU A 331 9.57 8.87 -8.06
CA LEU A 331 10.14 8.13 -6.94
C LEU A 331 11.58 7.65 -7.13
N PRO A 332 12.03 7.19 -8.32
CA PRO A 332 13.44 6.92 -8.56
C PRO A 332 14.36 8.13 -8.34
N PHE A 333 13.93 9.34 -8.72
CA PHE A 333 14.68 10.58 -8.46
C PHE A 333 14.74 10.88 -6.97
N ILE A 334 13.63 10.70 -6.26
CA ILE A 334 13.56 10.89 -4.80
C ILE A 334 14.50 9.91 -4.09
N ILE A 335 14.47 8.62 -4.44
CA ILE A 335 15.37 7.62 -3.87
C ILE A 335 16.84 8.01 -4.11
N LYS A 336 17.20 8.47 -5.32
CA LYS A 336 18.54 8.99 -5.60
C LYS A 336 18.89 10.20 -4.74
N ALA A 337 18.00 11.16 -4.59
CA ALA A 337 18.23 12.37 -3.78
C ALA A 337 18.53 12.01 -2.31
N TYR A 338 17.78 11.07 -1.73
CA TYR A 338 18.09 10.54 -0.40
C TYR A 338 19.41 9.76 -0.37
N ARG A 339 19.67 8.90 -1.36
CA ARG A 339 20.91 8.12 -1.47
C ARG A 339 22.15 9.01 -1.58
N TYR A 340 22.03 10.16 -2.23
CA TYR A 340 23.09 11.15 -2.37
C TYR A 340 23.15 12.12 -1.19
N ALA A 341 22.34 11.89 -0.15
CA ALA A 341 22.26 12.70 1.06
C ALA A 341 22.00 14.19 0.78
N LEU A 342 21.14 14.48 -0.20
CA LEU A 342 20.79 15.85 -0.52
C LEU A 342 20.01 16.52 0.62
N PRO A 343 20.16 17.84 0.82
CA PRO A 343 19.34 18.60 1.76
C PRO A 343 17.84 18.41 1.50
N ILE A 344 17.04 18.39 2.57
CA ILE A 344 15.59 18.24 2.45
C ILE A 344 14.94 19.37 1.65
N THR A 345 15.56 20.55 1.62
CA THR A 345 15.17 21.69 0.77
C THR A 345 15.26 21.36 -0.71
N ASP A 346 16.29 20.62 -1.12
CA ASP A 346 16.53 20.22 -2.51
C ASP A 346 15.53 19.13 -2.92
N ILE A 347 15.23 18.20 -2.00
CA ILE A 347 14.16 17.22 -2.19
C ILE A 347 12.81 17.92 -2.33
N GLY A 348 12.55 18.96 -1.52
CA GLY A 348 11.37 19.80 -1.64
C GLY A 348 11.27 20.51 -3.00
N ALA A 349 12.38 21.08 -3.49
CA ALA A 349 12.44 21.72 -4.81
C ALA A 349 12.18 20.72 -5.95
N LEU A 350 12.75 19.51 -5.89
CA LEU A 350 12.42 18.42 -6.80
C LEU A 350 10.92 18.09 -6.76
N CYS A 351 10.33 18.01 -5.57
CA CYS A 351 8.91 17.72 -5.43
C CYS A 351 8.02 18.77 -6.10
N SER A 352 8.34 20.06 -5.92
CA SER A 352 7.62 21.16 -6.57
C SER A 352 7.75 21.12 -8.10
N ALA A 353 8.94 20.86 -8.63
CA ALA A 353 9.13 20.77 -10.08
C ALA A 353 8.35 19.60 -10.69
N PHE A 354 8.41 18.42 -10.07
CA PHE A 354 7.66 17.25 -10.52
C PHE A 354 6.15 17.42 -10.34
N GLU A 355 5.70 18.09 -9.30
CA GLU A 355 4.27 18.39 -9.12
C GLU A 355 3.73 19.16 -10.33
N GLY A 356 4.39 20.25 -10.72
CA GLY A 356 3.98 21.05 -11.89
C GLY A 356 3.94 20.22 -13.18
N LEU A 357 4.97 19.41 -13.43
CA LEU A 357 5.02 18.54 -14.60
C LEU A 357 3.92 17.46 -14.61
N ILE A 358 3.67 16.81 -13.47
CA ILE A 358 2.67 15.74 -13.35
C ILE A 358 1.25 16.32 -13.48
N VAL A 359 0.98 17.47 -12.87
CA VAL A 359 -0.30 18.17 -13.02
C VAL A 359 -0.55 18.49 -14.49
N ARG A 360 0.43 19.10 -15.19
CA ARG A 360 0.36 19.37 -16.63
C ARG A 360 0.11 18.09 -17.44
N HIS A 361 0.85 17.02 -17.15
CA HIS A 361 0.70 15.75 -17.87
C HIS A 361 -0.72 15.16 -17.75
N ARG A 362 -1.34 15.26 -16.56
CA ARG A 362 -2.70 14.75 -16.34
C ARG A 362 -3.77 15.61 -16.98
N LEU A 363 -3.63 16.93 -16.92
CA LEU A 363 -4.59 17.86 -17.50
C LEU A 363 -4.58 17.78 -19.03
N ILE A 364 -3.38 17.79 -19.61
CA ILE A 364 -3.22 17.85 -21.07
C ILE A 364 -3.56 16.51 -21.74
N GLY A 365 -3.32 15.37 -21.06
CA GLY A 365 -3.66 14.05 -21.61
C GLY A 365 -2.87 13.68 -22.87
N THR A 366 -1.66 14.24 -23.03
CA THR A 366 -0.79 13.98 -24.19
C THR A 366 -0.38 12.50 -24.29
N ARG A 367 -0.19 12.02 -25.53
CA ARG A 367 0.38 10.69 -25.81
C ARG A 367 1.91 10.65 -25.71
N ALA A 368 2.54 11.79 -25.47
CA ALA A 368 3.99 11.87 -25.31
C ALA A 368 4.44 11.10 -24.07
N ASP A 369 5.44 10.23 -24.23
CA ASP A 369 6.01 9.45 -23.15
C ASP A 369 6.89 10.33 -22.25
N ILE A 370 6.40 10.63 -21.04
CA ILE A 370 7.12 11.41 -20.04
C ILE A 370 8.47 10.78 -19.67
N THR A 371 8.57 9.45 -19.67
CA THR A 371 9.81 8.71 -19.33
C THR A 371 10.90 9.06 -20.34
N ALA A 372 10.59 8.98 -21.63
CA ALA A 372 11.52 9.33 -22.70
C ALA A 372 12.00 10.79 -22.63
N ARG A 373 11.21 11.67 -22.00
CA ARG A 373 11.50 13.11 -21.93
C ARG A 373 12.37 13.48 -20.74
N ILE A 374 12.42 12.67 -19.69
CA ILE A 374 13.20 12.95 -18.47
C ILE A 374 14.29 11.92 -18.17
N ASN A 375 14.36 10.80 -18.90
CA ASN A 375 15.36 9.76 -18.65
C ASN A 375 16.81 10.27 -18.82
N GLY A 376 17.06 11.20 -19.75
CA GLY A 376 18.40 11.77 -19.93
C GLY A 376 18.90 12.51 -18.69
N VAL A 377 18.06 13.36 -18.07
CA VAL A 377 18.43 14.05 -16.81
C VAL A 377 18.47 13.09 -15.63
N TYR A 378 17.67 12.01 -15.66
CA TYR A 378 17.76 10.95 -14.66
C TYR A 378 19.12 10.24 -14.73
N GLU A 379 19.58 9.87 -15.92
CA GLU A 379 20.84 9.16 -16.14
C GLU A 379 22.06 10.02 -15.76
N ALA A 380 22.00 11.32 -16.05
CA ALA A 380 23.03 12.28 -15.67
C ALA A 380 23.11 12.53 -14.15
N PHE A 381 21.98 12.42 -13.44
CA PHE A 381 21.90 12.58 -12.00
C PHE A 381 22.54 11.39 -11.27
N THR A 382 23.79 11.55 -10.86
CA THR A 382 24.63 10.48 -10.29
C THR A 382 25.28 10.92 -8.98
N THR A 383 25.91 10.01 -8.24
CA THR A 383 26.68 10.39 -7.03
C THR A 383 27.83 11.37 -7.31
N LYS A 384 28.37 11.37 -8.54
CA LYS A 384 29.45 12.29 -8.95
C LYS A 384 28.90 13.65 -9.42
N ASP A 385 27.68 13.65 -9.94
CA ASP A 385 26.95 14.84 -10.38
C ASP A 385 25.56 14.82 -9.77
N SER A 386 25.51 15.17 -8.48
CA SER A 386 24.31 15.07 -7.64
C SER A 386 23.54 16.40 -7.56
N SER A 387 23.83 17.34 -8.46
CA SER A 387 23.07 18.58 -8.53
C SER A 387 21.67 18.32 -9.06
N ILE A 388 20.65 18.92 -8.44
CA ILE A 388 19.28 18.88 -8.95
C ILE A 388 19.04 19.92 -10.04
N THR A 389 19.94 20.89 -10.21
CA THR A 389 19.77 22.02 -11.14
C THR A 389 19.44 21.57 -12.56
N PRO A 390 20.15 20.60 -13.18
CA PRO A 390 19.82 20.15 -14.54
C PRO A 390 18.41 19.55 -14.65
N ILE A 391 17.92 18.91 -13.58
CA ILE A 391 16.56 18.35 -13.55
C ILE A 391 15.54 19.48 -13.50
N LEU A 392 15.75 20.46 -12.62
CA LEU A 392 14.86 21.61 -12.47
C LEU A 392 14.78 22.43 -13.76
N GLU A 393 15.94 22.76 -14.34
CA GLU A 393 16.04 23.52 -15.60
C GLU A 393 15.38 22.77 -16.76
N HIS A 394 15.56 21.45 -16.86
CA HIS A 394 14.93 20.66 -17.92
C HIS A 394 13.41 20.57 -17.76
N ILE A 395 12.91 20.39 -16.53
CA ILE A 395 11.47 20.41 -16.27
C ILE A 395 10.90 21.80 -16.59
N ASP A 396 11.56 22.87 -16.18
CA ASP A 396 11.13 24.23 -16.50
C ASP A 396 11.12 24.48 -18.02
N TRP A 397 12.15 24.02 -18.73
CA TRP A 397 12.20 24.08 -20.18
C TRP A 397 11.04 23.31 -20.84
N LEU A 398 10.70 22.11 -20.37
CA LEU A 398 9.54 21.36 -20.88
C LEU A 398 8.21 22.12 -20.71
N LYS A 399 8.10 22.98 -19.68
CA LYS A 399 6.92 23.81 -19.41
C LYS A 399 6.87 25.10 -20.25
N ASN A 400 7.96 25.48 -20.90
CA ASN A 400 8.10 26.76 -21.58
C ASN A 400 8.57 26.64 -23.04
N THR A 401 8.87 25.44 -23.54
CA THR A 401 9.38 25.24 -24.90
C THR A 401 8.28 25.28 -25.96
N ASP A 402 8.61 25.92 -27.09
CA ASP A 402 7.74 26.03 -28.27
C ASP A 402 8.14 25.03 -29.37
N GLN A 403 9.15 24.19 -29.10
CA GLN A 403 9.64 23.23 -30.08
C GLN A 403 8.61 22.11 -30.25
N SER A 404 8.06 21.98 -31.45
CA SER A 404 6.91 21.08 -31.75
C SER A 404 7.02 19.65 -31.17
N TRP A 405 8.21 19.03 -31.19
CA TRP A 405 8.41 17.67 -30.65
C TRP A 405 8.48 17.58 -29.10
N TRP A 406 8.53 18.72 -28.43
CA TRP A 406 8.74 18.87 -26.98
C TRP A 406 7.66 19.69 -26.28
N ALA A 407 6.95 20.56 -26.99
CA ALA A 407 5.92 21.49 -26.51
C ALA A 407 4.61 20.80 -26.09
N TYR A 408 4.68 19.64 -25.45
CA TYR A 408 3.52 18.89 -24.99
C TYR A 408 3.01 19.31 -23.61
N TRP A 409 3.86 19.97 -22.82
CA TRP A 409 3.54 20.42 -21.46
C TRP A 409 3.72 21.93 -21.31
N ASN A 410 3.78 22.68 -22.41
CA ASN A 410 4.03 24.10 -22.37
C ASN A 410 2.83 24.87 -21.77
N THR A 411 3.04 26.14 -21.47
CA THR A 411 2.04 27.01 -20.82
C THR A 411 0.77 27.18 -21.65
N GLU A 412 0.89 27.27 -22.99
CA GLU A 412 -0.27 27.31 -23.90
C GLU A 412 -1.14 26.05 -23.77
N LYS A 413 -0.52 24.86 -23.79
CA LYS A 413 -1.25 23.59 -23.65
C LYS A 413 -1.88 23.42 -22.26
N LEU A 414 -1.23 23.93 -21.21
CA LEU A 414 -1.84 23.95 -19.88
C LEU A 414 -3.09 24.85 -19.86
N GLU A 415 -3.01 26.05 -20.43
CA GLU A 415 -4.14 26.98 -20.49
C GLU A 415 -5.33 26.35 -21.24
N GLU A 416 -5.09 25.79 -22.43
CA GLU A 416 -6.11 25.05 -23.20
C GLU A 416 -6.75 23.92 -22.37
N ALA A 417 -5.94 23.14 -21.65
CA ALA A 417 -6.42 22.03 -20.85
C ALA A 417 -7.26 22.46 -19.63
N LEU A 418 -7.00 23.64 -19.06
CA LEU A 418 -7.75 24.18 -17.92
C LEU A 418 -9.16 24.68 -18.31
N GLN A 419 -9.40 24.94 -19.59
CA GLN A 419 -10.72 25.32 -20.11
C GLN A 419 -11.72 24.17 -20.11
N GLY A 420 -11.26 22.92 -20.15
CA GLY A 420 -12.10 21.73 -20.28
C GLY A 420 -12.59 21.12 -18.97
N GLU A 421 -13.30 20.00 -19.08
CA GLU A 421 -13.65 19.15 -17.95
C GLU A 421 -12.39 18.53 -17.33
N ILE A 422 -12.27 18.62 -16.01
CA ILE A 422 -11.13 18.10 -15.26
C ILE A 422 -11.57 16.95 -14.37
N ASN A 423 -10.80 15.86 -14.40
CA ASN A 423 -11.01 14.72 -13.52
C ASN A 423 -11.08 15.16 -12.05
N HIS A 424 -12.06 14.62 -11.30
CA HIS A 424 -12.33 15.02 -9.92
C HIS A 424 -11.11 14.98 -8.99
N ALA A 425 -10.20 14.01 -9.14
CA ALA A 425 -9.02 13.93 -8.31
C ALA A 425 -8.07 15.11 -8.55
N THR A 426 -7.82 15.45 -9.82
CA THR A 426 -7.01 16.60 -10.20
C THR A 426 -7.70 17.92 -9.84
N ALA A 427 -9.01 18.04 -10.05
CA ALA A 427 -9.78 19.22 -9.70
C ALA A 427 -9.70 19.55 -8.20
N LYS A 428 -9.77 18.53 -7.32
CA LYS A 428 -9.58 18.74 -5.87
C LYS A 428 -8.19 19.29 -5.53
N HIS A 429 -7.15 18.79 -6.20
CA HIS A 429 -5.78 19.28 -6.01
C HIS A 429 -5.64 20.74 -6.46
N LEU A 430 -6.19 21.08 -7.64
CA LEU A 430 -6.16 22.44 -8.17
C LEU A 430 -6.94 23.43 -7.30
N LEU A 431 -8.14 23.07 -6.85
CA LEU A 431 -8.91 23.91 -5.93
C LEU A 431 -8.22 24.07 -4.58
N TRP A 432 -7.47 23.07 -4.12
CA TRP A 432 -6.65 23.23 -2.92
C TRP A 432 -5.48 24.21 -3.14
N LYS A 433 -4.80 24.15 -4.29
CA LYS A 433 -3.79 25.15 -4.67
C LYS A 433 -4.38 26.55 -4.72
N TYR A 434 -5.56 26.69 -5.32
CA TYR A 434 -6.30 27.95 -5.33
C TYR A 434 -6.72 28.43 -3.94
N GLU A 435 -7.07 27.54 -2.99
CA GLU A 435 -7.29 27.92 -1.58
C GLU A 435 -6.05 28.59 -0.99
N ILE A 436 -4.88 27.98 -1.20
CA ILE A 436 -3.60 28.48 -0.70
C ILE A 436 -3.30 29.85 -1.31
N HIS A 437 -3.51 30.02 -2.62
CA HIS A 437 -3.36 31.31 -3.29
C HIS A 437 -4.22 32.41 -2.65
N LEU A 438 -5.50 32.10 -2.39
CA LEU A 438 -6.44 33.05 -1.77
C LEU A 438 -6.01 33.43 -0.34
N GLU A 439 -5.57 32.48 0.47
CA GLU A 439 -5.10 32.74 1.84
C GLU A 439 -3.79 33.55 1.83
N CYS A 440 -2.86 33.26 0.91
CA CYS A 440 -1.57 33.96 0.78
C CYS A 440 -1.71 35.44 0.36
N ARG A 441 -2.74 35.80 -0.42
CA ARG A 441 -3.00 37.21 -0.79
C ARG A 441 -3.38 38.09 0.42
N GLY A 442 -3.78 37.52 1.55
CA GLY A 442 -4.17 38.26 2.76
C GLY A 442 -3.18 38.19 3.93
N GLN A 443 -2.20 37.28 3.90
CA GLN A 443 -1.45 36.88 5.09
C GLN A 443 0.02 36.50 4.77
N ARG A 444 0.88 37.49 4.50
CA ARG A 444 2.33 37.27 4.41
C ARG A 444 2.86 36.75 5.75
N GLY A 445 3.36 35.51 5.78
CA GLY A 445 4.05 34.91 6.94
C GLY A 445 3.41 33.66 7.54
N TYR A 446 2.25 33.22 7.06
CA TYR A 446 1.62 31.98 7.52
C TYR A 446 2.03 30.78 6.65
N MET A 447 2.14 29.60 7.28
CA MET A 447 2.41 28.36 6.56
C MET A 447 1.23 27.99 5.65
N PRO A 448 1.47 27.54 4.42
CA PRO A 448 0.41 27.07 3.54
C PRO A 448 -0.42 25.97 4.19
N LYS A 449 -1.73 26.04 4.00
CA LYS A 449 -2.68 25.08 4.59
C LYS A 449 -2.54 23.72 3.92
N ARG A 450 -2.32 22.68 4.73
CA ARG A 450 -2.23 21.28 4.26
C ARG A 450 -3.58 20.77 3.76
N PHE A 451 -3.55 19.89 2.77
CA PHE A 451 -4.75 19.29 2.17
C PHE A 451 -5.53 18.42 3.18
N ASP A 452 -4.81 17.72 4.06
CA ASP A 452 -5.37 16.86 5.10
C ASP A 452 -6.09 17.63 6.24
N THR A 453 -6.04 18.96 6.23
CA THR A 453 -6.88 19.80 7.11
C THR A 453 -8.35 19.78 6.71
N ILE A 454 -8.66 19.39 5.47
CA ILE A 454 -10.03 19.20 4.99
C ILE A 454 -10.40 17.74 5.22
N GLN A 455 -11.25 17.47 6.20
CA GLN A 455 -11.66 16.11 6.54
C GLN A 455 -12.42 15.47 5.38
N SER A 456 -11.87 14.39 4.81
CA SER A 456 -12.46 13.64 3.68
C SER A 456 -12.90 14.58 2.55
N PRO A 457 -11.96 15.21 1.82
CA PRO A 457 -12.26 16.27 0.87
C PRO A 457 -13.03 15.73 -0.33
N GLU A 458 -14.17 16.36 -0.60
CA GLU A 458 -15.06 16.09 -1.72
C GLU A 458 -15.18 17.30 -2.63
N LEU A 459 -15.50 17.02 -3.90
CA LEU A 459 -15.74 18.03 -4.92
C LEU A 459 -17.24 18.27 -4.98
N GLU A 460 -17.68 19.44 -4.53
CA GLU A 460 -19.07 19.88 -4.60
C GLU A 460 -19.32 20.59 -5.94
N HIS A 461 -20.50 20.32 -6.49
CA HIS A 461 -21.07 21.04 -7.62
C HIS A 461 -21.94 22.17 -7.08
N ILE A 462 -21.49 23.43 -7.19
CA ILE A 462 -22.24 24.58 -6.66
C ILE A 462 -23.63 24.62 -7.28
N ALA A 463 -23.72 24.68 -8.61
CA ALA A 463 -24.90 24.24 -9.35
C ALA A 463 -24.90 22.71 -9.43
N PRO A 464 -25.86 22.02 -8.79
CA PRO A 464 -25.87 20.57 -8.69
C PRO A 464 -26.04 19.89 -10.05
N ARG A 465 -25.56 18.65 -10.18
CA ARG A 465 -25.74 17.86 -11.43
C ARG A 465 -27.19 17.58 -11.79
N SER A 466 -28.03 17.41 -10.78
CA SER A 466 -29.47 17.27 -10.97
C SER A 466 -30.13 18.59 -10.64
N GLU A 467 -30.84 19.15 -11.62
CA GLU A 467 -31.60 20.38 -11.46
C GLU A 467 -32.58 20.25 -10.27
N PRO A 468 -32.59 21.21 -9.33
CA PRO A 468 -33.53 21.17 -8.21
C PRO A 468 -34.98 21.36 -8.70
N THR A 469 -35.90 20.57 -8.18
CA THR A 469 -37.31 20.60 -8.59
C THR A 469 -38.08 21.85 -8.13
N GLY A 470 -37.57 22.58 -7.14
CA GLY A 470 -38.22 23.76 -6.56
C GLY A 470 -37.78 25.06 -7.24
N MET A 471 -38.66 25.68 -8.02
CA MET A 471 -38.43 26.98 -8.67
C MET A 471 -38.90 28.16 -7.81
N PRO A 472 -38.18 29.31 -7.78
CA PRO A 472 -36.85 29.51 -8.34
C PRO A 472 -35.76 28.90 -7.43
N HIS A 473 -34.85 28.11 -8.01
CA HIS A 473 -33.77 27.47 -7.25
C HIS A 473 -32.48 28.32 -7.15
N GLY A 474 -32.37 29.41 -7.93
CA GLY A 474 -31.21 30.30 -7.91
C GLY A 474 -30.01 29.81 -8.73
N TYR A 475 -30.26 28.96 -9.74
CA TYR A 475 -29.28 28.55 -10.76
C TYR A 475 -29.80 28.96 -12.13
N ASP A 476 -28.93 28.95 -13.15
CA ASP A 476 -29.32 29.18 -14.55
C ASP A 476 -30.22 28.07 -15.09
N GLU A 477 -30.75 28.27 -16.31
CA GLU A 477 -31.41 27.20 -17.05
C GLU A 477 -30.40 26.09 -17.39
N TYR A 478 -30.77 24.84 -17.12
CA TYR A 478 -29.97 23.65 -17.42
C TYR A 478 -30.07 23.26 -18.90
N ASP A 479 -29.81 24.23 -19.78
CA ASP A 479 -29.77 24.02 -21.22
C ASP A 479 -28.54 23.21 -21.65
N GLU A 480 -28.46 22.92 -22.94
CA GLU A 480 -27.37 22.15 -23.52
C GLU A 480 -26.01 22.80 -23.23
N THR A 481 -25.91 24.12 -23.42
CA THR A 481 -24.69 24.91 -23.16
C THR A 481 -24.27 24.86 -21.69
N PHE A 482 -25.21 25.06 -20.75
CA PHE A 482 -24.91 24.97 -19.33
C PHE A 482 -24.37 23.59 -18.96
N THR A 483 -25.03 22.55 -19.46
CA THR A 483 -24.70 21.15 -19.16
C THR A 483 -23.34 20.74 -19.74
N SER A 484 -23.01 21.19 -20.95
CA SER A 484 -21.76 20.83 -21.62
C SER A 484 -20.55 21.65 -21.17
N GLU A 485 -20.73 22.94 -20.88
CA GLU A 485 -19.60 23.87 -20.66
C GLU A 485 -19.45 24.33 -19.20
N TYR A 486 -20.55 24.46 -18.46
CA TYR A 486 -20.54 25.12 -17.14
C TYR A 486 -20.76 24.15 -15.97
N LEU A 487 -21.36 22.99 -16.22
CA LEU A 487 -21.70 22.06 -15.14
C LEU A 487 -20.46 21.38 -14.55
N ASN A 488 -19.54 20.92 -15.40
CA ASN A 488 -18.35 20.14 -15.00
C ASN A 488 -17.03 20.91 -15.19
N CYS A 489 -17.00 22.18 -14.77
CA CYS A 489 -15.80 23.03 -14.86
C CYS A 489 -15.33 23.51 -13.47
N LEU A 490 -14.08 23.98 -13.38
CA LEU A 490 -13.51 24.49 -12.13
C LEU A 490 -14.33 25.64 -11.52
N GLY A 491 -14.91 26.49 -12.36
CA GLY A 491 -15.76 27.60 -11.93
C GLY A 491 -16.96 27.14 -11.11
N ASN A 492 -17.52 25.96 -11.41
CA ASN A 492 -18.67 25.38 -10.71
C ASN A 492 -18.28 24.39 -9.59
N TYR A 493 -16.99 24.07 -9.46
CA TYR A 493 -16.49 23.16 -8.43
C TYR A 493 -16.04 23.87 -7.15
N LEU A 494 -16.35 23.27 -6.01
CA LEU A 494 -15.95 23.77 -4.69
C LEU A 494 -15.40 22.64 -3.82
N LEU A 495 -14.35 22.92 -3.05
CA LEU A 495 -13.75 21.95 -2.14
C LEU A 495 -14.47 21.98 -0.78
N LEU A 496 -15.15 20.89 -0.42
CA LEU A 496 -15.88 20.72 0.85
C LEU A 496 -15.41 19.49 1.62
N SER A 497 -15.70 19.43 2.93
CA SER A 497 -15.64 18.18 3.68
C SER A 497 -16.82 17.29 3.30
N LYS A 498 -16.64 15.96 3.35
CA LYS A 498 -17.71 14.99 3.06
C LYS A 498 -19.00 15.26 3.85
N SER A 499 -18.89 15.54 5.14
CA SER A 499 -20.06 15.83 5.99
C SER A 499 -20.81 17.08 5.54
N HIS A 500 -20.08 18.11 5.12
CA HIS A 500 -20.69 19.34 4.61
C HIS A 500 -21.33 19.09 3.24
N ASN A 501 -20.64 18.39 2.35
CA ASN A 501 -21.14 18.05 1.02
C ASN A 501 -22.46 17.25 1.09
N CYS A 502 -22.51 16.22 1.95
CA CYS A 502 -23.74 15.44 2.19
C CYS A 502 -24.89 16.28 2.76
N ALA A 503 -24.59 17.27 3.61
CA ALA A 503 -25.60 18.13 4.22
C ALA A 503 -26.19 19.15 3.24
N VAL A 504 -25.39 19.61 2.27
CA VAL A 504 -25.81 20.60 1.27
C VAL A 504 -26.66 19.93 0.18
N GLY A 505 -26.19 18.84 -0.42
CA GLY A 505 -26.91 18.12 -1.47
C GLY A 505 -27.41 19.01 -2.62
N ASN A 506 -28.58 18.70 -3.18
CA ASN A 506 -29.16 19.39 -4.35
C ASN A 506 -30.16 20.49 -3.97
N ILE A 507 -29.87 21.27 -2.93
CA ILE A 507 -30.75 22.35 -2.47
C ILE A 507 -30.56 23.65 -3.28
N VAL A 508 -31.50 24.58 -3.11
CA VAL A 508 -31.48 25.92 -3.70
C VAL A 508 -30.21 26.70 -3.32
N PHE A 509 -29.71 27.52 -4.24
CA PHE A 509 -28.41 28.19 -4.12
C PHE A 509 -28.29 29.06 -2.87
N SER A 510 -29.33 29.82 -2.51
CA SER A 510 -29.32 30.69 -1.33
C SER A 510 -29.05 29.93 -0.03
N ARG A 511 -29.54 28.68 0.08
CA ARG A 511 -29.26 27.81 1.22
C ARG A 511 -27.84 27.24 1.17
N LYS A 512 -27.31 26.88 -0.01
CA LYS A 512 -25.90 26.48 -0.16
C LYS A 512 -24.98 27.60 0.29
N LEU A 513 -25.18 28.79 -0.28
CA LEU A 513 -24.37 29.99 -0.03
C LEU A 513 -24.30 30.35 1.45
N ALA A 514 -25.41 30.24 2.19
CA ALA A 514 -25.45 30.48 3.64
C ALA A 514 -24.53 29.55 4.45
N THR A 515 -24.20 28.37 3.92
CA THR A 515 -23.27 27.42 4.58
C THR A 515 -21.81 27.62 4.17
N TYR A 516 -21.55 28.36 3.08
CA TYR A 516 -20.22 28.56 2.52
C TYR A 516 -19.43 29.63 3.30
N THR A 517 -18.96 29.26 4.49
CA THR A 517 -18.31 30.19 5.42
C THR A 517 -16.93 29.74 5.90
N HIS A 518 -16.56 28.47 5.69
CA HIS A 518 -15.42 27.85 6.35
C HIS A 518 -14.07 28.20 5.72
N ASN A 519 -13.95 28.12 4.40
CA ASN A 519 -12.69 28.35 3.68
C ASN A 519 -12.76 29.59 2.76
N ALA A 520 -11.62 30.06 2.24
CA ALA A 520 -11.55 31.27 1.44
C ALA A 520 -12.35 31.13 0.14
N GLN A 521 -12.26 29.97 -0.53
CA GLN A 521 -13.06 29.66 -1.71
C GLN A 521 -14.56 29.70 -1.47
N GLN A 522 -15.02 29.22 -0.32
CA GLN A 522 -16.43 29.27 0.07
C GLN A 522 -16.90 30.71 0.24
N ARG A 523 -16.12 31.53 0.95
CA ARG A 523 -16.49 32.93 1.23
C ARG A 523 -16.51 33.80 -0.01
N GLU A 524 -15.67 33.53 -1.01
CA GLU A 524 -15.67 34.31 -2.25
C GLU A 524 -16.88 34.03 -3.14
N ILE A 525 -17.61 32.92 -2.97
CA ILE A 525 -18.78 32.59 -3.81
C ILE A 525 -19.78 33.75 -3.82
N ALA A 526 -19.99 34.40 -2.67
CA ALA A 526 -20.87 35.55 -2.55
C ALA A 526 -20.45 36.76 -3.41
N THR A 527 -19.17 36.86 -3.79
CA THR A 527 -18.64 37.99 -4.56
C THR A 527 -18.95 37.89 -6.06
N PHE A 528 -19.29 36.69 -6.56
CA PHE A 528 -19.62 36.47 -7.97
C PHE A 528 -21.10 36.61 -8.29
N VAL A 529 -21.96 36.67 -7.27
CA VAL A 529 -23.41 36.76 -7.43
C VAL A 529 -23.89 38.17 -7.09
N THR A 530 -24.16 38.99 -8.11
CA THR A 530 -24.73 40.35 -7.96
C THR A 530 -26.23 40.36 -8.28
N ASN A 531 -26.93 41.41 -7.80
CA ASN A 531 -28.33 41.87 -8.05
C ASN A 531 -29.50 40.86 -8.01
N MET A 532 -29.35 39.62 -8.47
CA MET A 532 -30.38 38.58 -8.52
C MET A 532 -30.07 37.33 -7.69
N GLN A 533 -28.86 37.23 -7.11
CA GLN A 533 -28.39 36.05 -6.35
C GLN A 533 -28.49 34.72 -7.15
N ILE A 534 -28.30 34.77 -8.47
CA ILE A 534 -28.30 33.58 -9.33
C ILE A 534 -26.86 33.12 -9.53
N TRP A 535 -26.61 31.84 -9.29
CA TRP A 535 -25.37 31.17 -9.69
C TRP A 535 -25.53 30.60 -11.11
N GLY A 536 -25.22 31.43 -12.11
CA GLY A 536 -25.38 31.09 -13.53
C GLY A 536 -24.10 31.20 -14.34
N LYS A 537 -24.23 31.08 -15.68
CA LYS A 537 -23.09 30.98 -16.62
C LYS A 537 -22.04 32.08 -16.40
N ASP A 538 -22.47 33.34 -16.29
CA ASP A 538 -21.58 34.49 -16.08
C ASP A 538 -20.78 34.39 -14.76
N ALA A 539 -21.42 34.00 -13.66
CA ALA A 539 -20.76 33.85 -12.36
C ALA A 539 -19.77 32.69 -12.36
N ILE A 540 -20.14 31.58 -13.02
CA ILE A 540 -19.27 30.42 -13.20
C ILE A 540 -18.05 30.79 -14.04
N GLN A 541 -18.23 31.51 -15.15
CA GLN A 541 -17.12 31.93 -16.02
C GLN A 541 -16.18 32.88 -15.30
N LEU A 542 -16.71 33.92 -14.63
CA LEU A 542 -15.89 34.87 -13.87
C LEU A 542 -15.05 34.19 -12.79
N ARG A 543 -15.63 33.19 -12.11
CA ARG A 543 -14.88 32.40 -11.12
C ARG A 543 -13.87 31.48 -11.79
N HIS A 544 -14.23 30.83 -12.90
CA HIS A 544 -13.33 29.97 -13.67
C HIS A 544 -12.09 30.74 -14.15
N ASP A 545 -12.27 31.91 -14.77
CA ASP A 545 -11.18 32.77 -15.24
C ASP A 545 -10.23 33.16 -14.09
N LYS A 546 -10.80 33.54 -12.94
CA LYS A 546 -10.03 33.91 -11.74
C LYS A 546 -9.23 32.72 -11.19
N ILE A 547 -9.79 31.51 -11.20
CA ILE A 547 -9.10 30.29 -10.80
C ILE A 547 -7.95 30.01 -11.76
N ILE A 548 -8.18 30.10 -13.08
CA ILE A 548 -7.14 29.87 -14.08
C ILE A 548 -6.01 30.87 -13.93
N GLU A 549 -6.31 32.17 -13.80
CA GLU A 549 -5.31 33.21 -13.60
C GLU A 549 -4.39 32.88 -12.40
N ALA A 550 -4.97 32.42 -11.29
CA ALA A 550 -4.21 31.98 -10.13
C ALA A 550 -3.34 30.74 -10.43
N LEU A 551 -3.92 29.68 -11.00
CA LEU A 551 -3.22 28.42 -11.27
C LEU A 551 -2.08 28.58 -12.28
N MET A 552 -2.24 29.47 -13.28
CA MET A 552 -1.22 29.77 -14.28
C MET A 552 0.01 30.44 -13.67
N THR A 553 -0.11 31.08 -12.49
CA THR A 553 1.05 31.61 -11.75
C THR A 553 1.73 30.58 -10.86
N GLU A 554 1.06 29.47 -10.53
CA GLU A 554 1.55 28.46 -9.59
C GLU A 554 2.11 27.18 -10.24
N LEU A 555 1.69 26.84 -11.47
CA LEU A 555 1.99 25.57 -12.18
C LEU A 555 2.93 25.77 -13.38
#